data_AF-A0A928HHB3-F1
#
_entry.id   AF-A0A928HHB3-F1
#
_cell.length_a   1.000
_cell.length_b   1.000
_cell.length_c   1.000
_cell.angle_alpha   90.00
_cell.angle_beta   90.00
_cell.angle_gamma   90.00
#
_symmetry.space_group_name_H-M   'P 1'
#
loop_
_entity.id
_entity.type
_entity.pdbx_description
1 polymer ?
#
loop_
_entity_poly.entity_id
_entity_poly.type
_entity_poly.pdbx_seq_one_letter_code
_entity_poly.pdbx_strand_id
1 'polypeptide(L)'
;MSQTPPTARLSPPPAWVAAPPWMPNATYLRENKTMKRHLLPLAALLTACTTTDDQVAHATFLFNAGREAEAAEIYHQAAQEGNPEAQLLLAKCYDFGKGVPQNLTEAVRWYTMAAEAGNTNAQDNLGTCYVSGSGVEKDLDKAFHWYSRAAEAGSPSAMNNVGLCYRNGEGVEKDDTKAAICFQRSALLGNADAQYNLGRCFYHGLGVPRDTEQARTWVSKAASRGHKNAQLFMADNQWTMPQ
;
A
#
# COMPACT_ATOMS: atom_id res chain seq x y z
N MET A 1 35.94 -48.99 -53.92
CA MET A 1 35.33 -49.58 -52.71
C MET A 1 35.70 -48.70 -51.53
N SER A 2 34.77 -47.87 -51.05
CA SER A 2 34.97 -47.02 -49.87
C SER A 2 33.68 -47.09 -49.05
N GLN A 3 33.71 -47.88 -47.97
CA GLN A 3 32.61 -47.96 -47.01
C GLN A 3 32.81 -46.92 -45.91
N THR A 4 31.78 -46.11 -45.69
CA THR A 4 31.61 -45.19 -44.55
C THR A 4 31.18 -45.97 -43.29
N PRO A 5 31.54 -45.51 -42.08
CA PRO A 5 31.26 -46.23 -40.83
C PRO A 5 29.79 -46.11 -40.39
N PRO A 6 29.28 -47.01 -39.53
CA PRO A 6 27.87 -47.04 -39.14
C PRO A 6 27.54 -46.01 -38.04
N THR A 7 26.42 -45.30 -38.24
CA THR A 7 25.77 -44.39 -37.29
C THR A 7 25.30 -45.11 -36.03
N ALA A 8 25.68 -44.59 -34.86
CA ALA A 8 25.19 -45.03 -33.55
C ALA A 8 23.70 -44.70 -33.37
N ARG A 9 22.89 -45.69 -32.98
CA ARG A 9 21.49 -45.47 -32.57
C ARG A 9 21.45 -45.02 -31.12
N LEU A 10 20.89 -43.84 -30.87
CA LEU A 10 20.49 -43.40 -29.54
C LEU A 10 19.27 -44.23 -29.09
N SER A 11 19.33 -44.78 -27.88
CA SER A 11 18.20 -45.50 -27.26
C SER A 11 17.02 -44.55 -27.01
N PRO A 12 15.77 -45.01 -27.18
CA PRO A 12 14.60 -44.17 -26.88
C PRO A 12 14.48 -43.91 -25.37
N PRO A 13 13.91 -42.77 -24.96
CA PRO A 13 13.71 -42.45 -23.55
C PRO A 13 12.68 -43.39 -22.89
N PRO A 14 12.77 -43.62 -21.57
CA PRO A 14 11.91 -44.56 -20.85
C PRO A 14 10.43 -44.09 -20.82
N ALA A 15 9.52 -45.06 -20.80
CA ALA A 15 8.09 -44.94 -21.08
C ALA A 15 7.24 -44.11 -20.08
N TRP A 16 7.84 -43.39 -19.13
CA TRP A 16 7.11 -42.55 -18.17
C TRP A 16 7.02 -41.07 -18.60
N VAL A 17 7.58 -40.69 -19.75
CA VAL A 17 7.45 -39.35 -20.37
C VAL A 17 6.30 -39.29 -21.39
N ALA A 18 5.40 -40.29 -21.41
CA ALA A 18 4.22 -40.25 -22.27
C ALA A 18 3.12 -39.38 -21.64
N ALA A 19 2.68 -38.34 -22.36
CA ALA A 19 1.51 -37.54 -21.97
C ALA A 19 0.29 -38.47 -21.77
N PRO A 20 -0.55 -38.25 -20.73
CA PRO A 20 -1.65 -39.14 -20.43
C PRO A 20 -2.63 -39.33 -21.60
N PRO A 21 -3.29 -40.50 -21.76
CA PRO A 21 -4.14 -40.83 -22.91
C PRO A 21 -5.35 -39.91 -23.14
N TRP A 22 -5.66 -39.04 -22.19
CA TRP A 22 -6.75 -38.07 -22.26
C TRP A 22 -6.32 -36.67 -22.74
N MET A 23 -5.02 -36.42 -22.93
CA MET A 23 -4.55 -35.16 -23.52
C MET A 23 -4.66 -35.19 -25.04
N PRO A 24 -5.40 -34.25 -25.67
CA PRO A 24 -5.45 -34.17 -27.13
C PRO A 24 -4.09 -33.78 -27.70
N ASN A 25 -3.61 -34.52 -28.71
CA ASN A 25 -2.36 -34.18 -29.40
C ASN A 25 -2.48 -32.82 -30.11
N ALA A 26 -1.39 -32.04 -30.22
CA ALA A 26 -1.38 -30.65 -30.71
C ALA A 26 -1.96 -30.48 -32.13
N THR A 27 -1.97 -31.55 -32.93
CA THR A 27 -2.62 -31.62 -34.25
C THR A 27 -4.15 -31.65 -34.16
N TYR A 28 -4.73 -32.29 -33.15
CA TYR A 28 -6.18 -32.43 -32.96
C TYR A 28 -6.87 -31.09 -32.62
N LEU A 29 -6.17 -30.21 -31.91
CA LEU A 29 -6.66 -28.86 -31.55
C LEU A 29 -6.63 -27.86 -32.72
N ARG A 30 -5.87 -28.14 -33.78
CA ARG A 30 -5.76 -27.27 -34.96
C ARG A 30 -6.95 -27.42 -35.91
N GLU A 31 -7.53 -28.61 -35.99
CA GLU A 31 -8.51 -28.98 -37.02
C GLU A 31 -9.96 -28.94 -36.53
N ASN A 32 -10.21 -28.93 -35.22
CA ASN A 32 -11.55 -29.07 -34.67
C ASN A 32 -12.16 -27.71 -34.26
N LYS A 33 -12.87 -27.05 -35.20
CA LYS A 33 -13.50 -25.71 -35.01
C LYS A 33 -14.44 -25.63 -33.80
N THR A 34 -15.12 -26.72 -33.47
CA THR A 34 -16.02 -26.82 -32.31
C THR A 34 -15.26 -26.90 -30.99
N MET A 35 -14.14 -27.64 -30.93
CA MET A 35 -13.31 -27.70 -29.73
C MET A 35 -12.59 -26.36 -29.46
N LYS A 36 -12.14 -25.66 -30.52
CA LYS A 36 -11.64 -24.28 -30.42
C LYS A 36 -12.71 -23.33 -29.86
N ARG A 37 -13.97 -23.48 -30.29
CA ARG A 37 -15.14 -22.73 -29.79
C ARG A 37 -15.55 -23.05 -28.35
N HIS A 38 -15.16 -24.19 -27.80
CA HIS A 38 -15.46 -24.60 -26.42
C HIS A 38 -14.24 -24.47 -25.46
N LEU A 39 -13.01 -24.43 -25.99
CA LEU A 39 -11.80 -24.09 -25.22
C LEU A 39 -11.52 -22.59 -25.16
N LEU A 40 -11.88 -21.82 -26.20
CA LEU A 40 -11.91 -20.35 -26.12
C LEU A 40 -12.76 -19.85 -24.94
N PRO A 41 -13.96 -20.38 -24.66
CA PRO A 41 -14.70 -20.00 -23.47
C PRO A 41 -14.13 -20.57 -22.18
N LEU A 42 -13.30 -21.62 -22.16
CA LEU A 42 -12.60 -22.05 -20.93
C LEU A 42 -11.40 -21.14 -20.60
N ALA A 43 -10.70 -20.64 -21.62
CA ALA A 43 -9.76 -19.53 -21.46
C ALA A 43 -10.48 -18.21 -21.14
N ALA A 44 -11.69 -17.99 -21.69
CA ALA A 44 -12.57 -16.86 -21.37
C ALA A 44 -13.20 -16.96 -19.96
N LEU A 45 -13.43 -18.18 -19.47
CA LEU A 45 -13.96 -18.47 -18.13
C LEU A 45 -12.86 -18.36 -17.07
N LEU A 46 -11.59 -18.60 -17.42
CA LEU A 46 -10.44 -18.20 -16.59
C LEU A 46 -10.19 -16.68 -16.62
N THR A 47 -10.75 -15.96 -17.59
CA THR A 47 -10.82 -14.48 -17.61
C THR A 47 -12.15 -13.94 -17.08
N ALA A 48 -13.01 -14.78 -16.49
CA ALA A 48 -14.30 -14.41 -15.91
C ALA A 48 -14.22 -14.12 -14.39
N CYS A 49 -13.19 -13.43 -13.94
CA CYS A 49 -13.22 -12.62 -12.72
C CYS A 49 -13.14 -11.16 -13.17
N THR A 50 -14.27 -10.61 -13.62
CA THR A 50 -14.34 -9.31 -14.30
C THR A 50 -14.79 -8.18 -13.38
N THR A 51 -14.47 -8.26 -12.09
CA THR A 51 -14.58 -7.08 -11.23
C THR A 51 -13.23 -6.41 -11.16
N THR A 52 -13.22 -5.07 -11.06
CA THR A 52 -11.99 -4.33 -10.83
C THR A 52 -11.29 -4.77 -9.54
N ASP A 53 -12.04 -5.28 -8.56
CA ASP A 53 -11.48 -5.76 -7.29
C ASP A 53 -10.68 -7.06 -7.47
N ASP A 54 -11.17 -8.00 -8.29
CA ASP A 54 -10.44 -9.23 -8.62
C ASP A 54 -9.15 -8.91 -9.41
N GLN A 55 -9.21 -7.95 -10.33
CA GLN A 55 -8.04 -7.45 -11.06
C GLN A 55 -7.00 -6.87 -10.10
N VAL A 56 -7.42 -6.04 -9.14
CA VAL A 56 -6.54 -5.45 -8.12
C VAL A 56 -5.93 -6.53 -7.22
N ALA A 57 -6.70 -7.54 -6.82
CA ALA A 57 -6.19 -8.65 -6.03
C ALA A 57 -5.13 -9.46 -6.79
N HIS A 58 -5.38 -9.75 -8.07
CA HIS A 58 -4.41 -10.43 -8.93
C HIS A 58 -3.13 -9.58 -9.12
N ALA A 59 -3.28 -8.29 -9.41
CA ALA A 59 -2.15 -7.38 -9.54
C ALA A 59 -1.32 -7.30 -8.26
N THR A 60 -1.96 -7.28 -7.10
CA THR A 60 -1.29 -7.27 -5.79
C THR A 60 -0.51 -8.56 -5.54
N PHE A 61 -1.03 -9.71 -5.95
CA PHE A 61 -0.28 -10.96 -5.92
C PHE A 61 0.96 -10.90 -6.82
N LEU A 62 0.82 -10.40 -8.06
CA LEU A 62 1.93 -10.24 -8.99
C LEU A 62 3.00 -9.27 -8.46
N PHE A 63 2.59 -8.16 -7.86
CA PHE A 63 3.46 -7.17 -7.24
C PHE A 63 4.32 -7.81 -6.16
N ASN A 64 3.69 -8.56 -5.25
CA ASN A 64 4.38 -9.28 -4.17
C ASN A 64 5.29 -10.42 -4.68
N ALA A 65 5.00 -10.96 -5.87
CA ALA A 65 5.85 -11.94 -6.55
C ALA A 65 7.02 -11.30 -7.32
N GLY A 66 7.21 -9.98 -7.24
CA GLY A 66 8.27 -9.24 -7.93
C GLY A 66 7.98 -8.93 -9.41
N ARG A 67 6.77 -9.25 -9.89
CA ARG A 67 6.31 -8.92 -11.26
C ARG A 67 5.65 -7.53 -11.26
N GLU A 68 6.41 -6.54 -10.81
CA GLU A 68 5.91 -5.18 -10.53
C GLU A 68 5.38 -4.50 -11.80
N ALA A 69 6.02 -4.70 -12.97
CA ALA A 69 5.59 -4.08 -14.22
C ALA A 69 4.22 -4.59 -14.69
N GLU A 70 4.00 -5.91 -14.64
CA GLU A 70 2.71 -6.52 -15.00
C GLU A 70 1.62 -6.12 -14.01
N ALA A 71 1.94 -6.03 -12.72
CA ALA A 71 1.01 -5.53 -11.71
C ALA A 71 0.61 -4.07 -12.00
N ALA A 72 1.56 -3.20 -12.36
CA ALA A 72 1.29 -1.81 -12.66
C ALA A 72 0.41 -1.62 -13.89
N GLU A 73 0.56 -2.46 -14.93
CA GLU A 73 -0.34 -2.45 -16.10
C GLU A 73 -1.79 -2.78 -15.71
N ILE A 74 -1.98 -3.80 -14.87
CA ILE A 74 -3.32 -4.19 -14.40
C ILE A 74 -3.91 -3.12 -13.47
N TYR A 75 -3.11 -2.55 -12.57
CA TYR A 75 -3.54 -1.41 -11.76
C TYR A 75 -3.95 -0.23 -12.63
N HIS A 76 -3.22 0.05 -13.71
CA HIS A 76 -3.57 1.11 -14.65
C HIS A 76 -4.94 0.87 -15.30
N GLN A 77 -5.20 -0.35 -15.77
CA GLN A 77 -6.51 -0.70 -16.32
C GLN A 77 -7.64 -0.53 -15.29
N ALA A 78 -7.51 -1.13 -14.11
CA ALA A 78 -8.52 -1.03 -13.06
C ALA A 78 -8.73 0.41 -12.55
N ALA A 79 -7.66 1.22 -12.53
CA ALA A 79 -7.72 2.63 -12.14
C ALA A 79 -8.50 3.48 -13.16
N GLN A 80 -8.35 3.19 -14.46
CA GLN A 80 -9.13 3.81 -15.53
C GLN A 80 -10.60 3.43 -15.47
N GLU A 81 -10.92 2.22 -15.01
CA GLU A 81 -12.29 1.77 -14.75
C GLU A 81 -12.90 2.42 -13.49
N GLY A 82 -12.11 3.21 -12.74
CA GLY A 82 -12.58 4.02 -11.62
C GLY A 82 -12.39 3.39 -10.24
N ASN A 83 -11.64 2.28 -10.13
CA ASN A 83 -11.41 1.62 -8.85
C ASN A 83 -10.49 2.46 -7.94
N PRO A 84 -10.94 2.93 -6.76
CA PRO A 84 -10.15 3.81 -5.91
C PRO A 84 -8.90 3.14 -5.32
N GLU A 85 -8.94 1.83 -5.09
CA GLU A 85 -7.79 1.08 -4.57
C GLU A 85 -6.73 0.88 -5.67
N ALA A 86 -7.16 0.58 -6.90
CA ALA A 86 -6.26 0.55 -8.06
C ALA A 86 -5.58 1.90 -8.28
N GLN A 87 -6.34 3.01 -8.18
CA GLN A 87 -5.80 4.36 -8.29
C GLN A 87 -4.75 4.65 -7.19
N LEU A 88 -5.02 4.25 -5.94
CA LEU A 88 -4.06 4.34 -4.84
C LEU A 88 -2.78 3.53 -5.11
N LEU A 89 -2.91 2.29 -5.55
CA LEU A 89 -1.77 1.39 -5.78
C LEU A 89 -0.94 1.83 -6.97
N LEU A 90 -1.59 2.28 -8.06
CA LEU A 90 -0.91 2.87 -9.20
C LEU A 90 -0.18 4.16 -8.82
N ALA A 91 -0.79 5.00 -7.98
CA ALA A 91 -0.13 6.20 -7.45
C ALA A 91 1.15 5.82 -6.70
N LYS A 92 1.11 4.81 -5.83
CA LYS A 92 2.30 4.27 -5.15
C LYS A 92 3.34 3.72 -6.12
N CYS A 93 2.91 3.06 -7.21
CA CYS A 93 3.82 2.59 -8.25
C CYS A 93 4.61 3.75 -8.87
N TYR A 94 3.94 4.85 -9.22
CA TYR A 94 4.59 6.06 -9.71
C TYR A 94 5.43 6.80 -8.66
N ASP A 95 4.99 6.81 -7.40
CA ASP A 95 5.67 7.48 -6.27
C ASP A 95 7.03 6.83 -5.96
N PHE A 96 7.06 5.49 -5.94
CA PHE A 96 8.27 4.73 -5.63
C PHE A 96 9.04 4.23 -6.87
N GLY A 97 8.51 4.43 -8.08
CA GLY A 97 9.11 3.91 -9.31
C GLY A 97 9.08 2.38 -9.38
N LYS A 98 7.97 1.77 -8.94
CA LYS A 98 7.78 0.32 -8.83
C LYS A 98 6.94 -0.17 -10.00
N GLY A 99 7.53 -0.97 -10.89
CA GLY A 99 6.89 -1.43 -12.13
C GLY A 99 6.74 -0.36 -13.23
N VAL A 100 6.81 0.93 -12.89
CA VAL A 100 6.80 2.06 -13.82
C VAL A 100 7.92 3.05 -13.45
N PRO A 101 8.44 3.85 -14.41
CA PRO A 101 9.37 4.93 -14.10
C PRO A 101 8.76 5.89 -13.06
N GLN A 102 9.57 6.31 -12.09
CA GLN A 102 9.12 7.21 -11.03
C GLN A 102 8.61 8.53 -11.64
N ASN A 103 7.42 8.95 -11.22
CA ASN A 103 6.81 10.21 -11.64
C ASN A 103 5.89 10.74 -10.55
N LEU A 104 6.40 11.67 -9.74
CA LEU A 104 5.65 12.21 -8.60
C LEU A 104 4.41 13.01 -9.03
N THR A 105 4.45 13.68 -10.18
CA THR A 105 3.29 14.42 -10.71
C THR A 105 2.15 13.47 -11.07
N GLU A 106 2.45 12.34 -11.71
CA GLU A 106 1.46 11.31 -12.00
C GLU A 106 0.96 10.62 -10.73
N ALA A 107 1.86 10.36 -9.77
CA ALA A 107 1.48 9.80 -8.47
C ALA A 107 0.43 10.67 -7.77
N VAL A 108 0.67 11.98 -7.69
CA VAL A 108 -0.28 12.95 -7.13
C VAL A 108 -1.60 12.93 -7.90
N ARG A 109 -1.56 12.89 -9.23
CA ARG A 109 -2.80 12.86 -10.05
C ARG A 109 -3.67 11.67 -9.66
N TRP A 110 -3.07 10.48 -9.56
CA TRP A 110 -3.78 9.26 -9.16
C TRP A 110 -4.20 9.26 -7.68
N TYR A 111 -3.36 9.77 -6.77
CA TYR A 111 -3.75 9.97 -5.37
C TYR A 111 -4.95 10.92 -5.27
N THR A 112 -5.00 11.99 -6.06
CA THR A 112 -6.12 12.94 -6.09
C THR A 112 -7.41 12.26 -6.51
N MET A 113 -7.38 11.49 -7.61
CA MET A 113 -8.56 10.74 -8.07
C MET A 113 -9.06 9.75 -7.01
N ALA A 114 -8.15 9.00 -6.39
CA ALA A 114 -8.51 8.04 -5.33
C ALA A 114 -9.05 8.75 -4.07
N ALA A 115 -8.45 9.88 -3.69
CA ALA A 115 -8.85 10.67 -2.53
C ALA A 115 -10.23 11.30 -2.72
N GLU A 116 -10.52 11.80 -3.91
CA GLU A 116 -11.83 12.33 -4.31
C GLU A 116 -12.90 11.24 -4.26
N ALA A 117 -12.58 10.03 -4.74
CA ALA A 117 -13.41 8.83 -4.66
C ALA A 117 -13.59 8.27 -3.23
N GLY A 118 -12.95 8.89 -2.23
CA GLY A 118 -13.15 8.57 -0.81
C GLY A 118 -12.14 7.56 -0.24
N ASN A 119 -11.08 7.21 -0.96
CA ASN A 119 -10.04 6.33 -0.42
C ASN A 119 -9.24 7.06 0.67
N THR A 120 -9.38 6.61 1.92
CA THR A 120 -8.78 7.26 3.09
C THR A 120 -7.25 7.24 3.07
N ASN A 121 -6.63 6.17 2.54
CA ASN A 121 -5.18 6.09 2.42
C ASN A 121 -4.65 7.06 1.37
N ALA A 122 -5.40 7.26 0.28
CA ALA A 122 -5.03 8.23 -0.75
C ALA A 122 -5.13 9.67 -0.24
N GLN A 123 -6.15 9.97 0.58
CA GLN A 123 -6.27 11.27 1.25
C GLN A 123 -5.07 11.55 2.17
N ASP A 124 -4.64 10.57 2.97
CA ASP A 124 -3.46 10.72 3.84
C ASP A 124 -2.15 10.88 3.04
N ASN A 125 -1.98 10.10 1.98
CA ASN A 125 -0.83 10.23 1.08
C ASN A 125 -0.80 11.58 0.36
N LEU A 126 -1.95 12.04 -0.13
CA LEU A 126 -2.06 13.33 -0.80
C LEU A 126 -1.76 14.49 0.14
N GLY A 127 -2.23 14.41 1.40
CA GLY A 127 -1.86 15.36 2.44
C GLY A 127 -0.34 15.41 2.62
N THR A 128 0.32 14.26 2.63
CA THR A 128 1.77 14.15 2.73
C THR A 128 2.50 14.76 1.53
N CYS A 129 2.02 14.54 0.31
CA CYS A 129 2.57 15.19 -0.89
C CYS A 129 2.52 16.72 -0.79
N TYR A 130 1.44 17.29 -0.25
CA TYR A 130 1.29 18.73 -0.05
C TYR A 130 2.19 19.28 1.07
N VAL A 131 2.45 18.52 2.14
CA VAL A 131 3.41 18.92 3.20
C VAL A 131 4.83 18.96 2.65
N SER A 132 5.23 17.94 1.89
CA SER A 132 6.60 17.82 1.37
C SER A 132 6.85 18.63 0.09
N GLY A 133 5.80 18.99 -0.65
CA GLY A 133 5.92 19.52 -2.01
C GLY A 133 6.37 18.45 -3.03
N SER A 134 6.03 17.18 -2.78
CA SER A 134 6.41 16.07 -3.66
C SER A 134 5.41 15.93 -4.81
N GLY A 135 5.84 16.28 -6.03
CA GLY A 135 4.99 16.20 -7.23
C GLY A 135 3.91 17.29 -7.34
N VAL A 136 3.79 18.14 -6.31
CA VAL A 136 2.93 19.33 -6.24
C VAL A 136 3.66 20.49 -5.60
N GLU A 137 3.17 21.70 -5.82
CA GLU A 137 3.56 22.84 -5.00
C GLU A 137 3.15 22.60 -3.54
N LYS A 138 4.05 22.94 -2.62
CA LYS A 138 3.82 22.80 -1.19
C LYS A 138 2.65 23.70 -0.76
N ASP A 139 1.65 23.10 -0.12
CA ASP A 139 0.42 23.79 0.30
C ASP A 139 -0.10 23.18 1.60
N LEU A 140 0.22 23.81 2.73
CA LEU A 140 -0.12 23.29 4.05
C LEU A 140 -1.63 23.34 4.33
N ASP A 141 -2.36 24.29 3.74
CA ASP A 141 -3.81 24.41 3.89
C ASP A 141 -4.49 23.21 3.21
N LYS A 142 -4.05 22.85 2.00
CA LYS A 142 -4.53 21.62 1.31
C LYS A 142 -4.10 20.35 2.04
N ALA A 143 -2.89 20.30 2.59
CA ALA A 143 -2.45 19.17 3.40
C ALA A 143 -3.39 18.94 4.59
N PHE A 144 -3.66 20.00 5.35
CA PHE A 144 -4.58 19.97 6.49
C PHE A 144 -6.00 19.55 6.07
N HIS A 145 -6.48 20.06 4.93
CA HIS A 145 -7.79 19.68 4.39
C HIS A 145 -7.89 18.17 4.13
N TRP A 146 -6.91 17.58 3.43
CA TRP A 146 -6.92 16.16 3.09
C TRP A 146 -6.73 15.26 4.32
N TYR A 147 -5.82 15.62 5.23
CA TYR A 147 -5.67 14.92 6.51
C TYR A 147 -6.95 14.98 7.35
N SER A 148 -7.64 16.12 7.38
CA SER A 148 -8.90 16.27 8.12
C SER A 148 -9.98 15.36 7.56
N ARG A 149 -10.13 15.29 6.24
CA ARG A 149 -11.09 14.40 5.58
C ARG A 149 -10.79 12.92 5.88
N ALA A 150 -9.51 12.52 5.86
CA ALA A 150 -9.11 11.16 6.20
C ALA A 150 -9.31 10.84 7.70
N ALA A 151 -9.10 11.82 8.58
CA ALA A 151 -9.33 11.70 10.01
C ALA A 151 -10.83 11.55 10.33
N GLU A 152 -11.70 12.27 9.63
CA GLU A 152 -13.16 12.13 9.72
C GLU A 152 -13.63 10.75 9.25
N ALA A 153 -12.99 10.20 8.22
CA ALA A 153 -13.20 8.82 7.76
C ALA A 153 -12.60 7.75 8.69
N GLY A 154 -11.99 8.15 9.81
CA GLY A 154 -11.54 7.23 10.87
C GLY A 154 -10.09 6.76 10.75
N SER A 155 -9.27 7.34 9.86
CA SER A 155 -7.84 6.95 9.77
C SER A 155 -7.05 7.41 11.00
N PRO A 156 -6.45 6.48 11.77
CA PRO A 156 -5.61 6.85 12.90
C PRO A 156 -4.36 7.65 12.47
N SER A 157 -3.75 7.29 11.34
CA SER A 157 -2.58 8.01 10.80
C SER A 157 -2.93 9.45 10.45
N ALA A 158 -4.06 9.66 9.78
CA ALA A 158 -4.52 10.99 9.45
C ALA A 158 -4.87 11.82 10.69
N MET A 159 -5.52 11.22 11.70
CA MET A 159 -5.77 11.90 12.99
C MET A 159 -4.46 12.35 13.66
N ASN A 160 -3.40 11.54 13.58
CA ASN A 160 -2.08 11.93 14.07
C ASN A 160 -1.53 13.12 13.26
N ASN A 161 -1.62 13.08 11.93
CA ASN A 161 -1.16 14.15 11.05
C ASN A 161 -1.92 15.46 11.29
N VAL A 162 -3.23 15.43 11.48
CA VAL A 162 -4.03 16.59 11.92
C VAL A 162 -3.53 17.13 13.26
N GLY A 163 -3.21 16.25 14.21
CA GLY A 163 -2.63 16.65 15.49
C GLY A 163 -1.26 17.35 15.33
N LEU A 164 -0.43 16.87 14.41
CA LEU A 164 0.85 17.51 14.06
C LEU A 164 0.63 18.89 13.43
N CYS A 165 -0.35 19.03 12.53
CA CYS A 165 -0.72 20.31 11.94
C CYS A 165 -1.12 21.33 13.01
N TYR A 166 -1.99 20.96 13.96
CA TYR A 166 -2.36 21.84 15.07
C TYR A 166 -1.19 22.17 15.99
N ARG A 167 -0.29 21.22 16.26
CA ARG A 167 0.88 21.47 17.13
C ARG A 167 1.88 22.43 16.48
N ASN A 168 2.07 22.31 15.17
CA ASN A 168 3.08 23.06 14.44
C ASN A 168 2.53 24.37 13.85
N GLY A 169 1.20 24.53 13.75
CA GLY A 169 0.56 25.63 13.05
C GLY A 169 0.65 25.49 11.52
N GLU A 170 0.62 24.26 11.00
CA GLU A 170 0.75 23.97 9.57
C GLU A 170 -0.63 23.85 8.92
N GLY A 171 -1.02 24.83 8.11
CA GLY A 171 -2.32 24.86 7.44
C GLY A 171 -3.51 25.19 8.35
N VAL A 172 -3.23 25.45 9.62
CA VAL A 172 -4.20 25.79 10.66
C VAL A 172 -3.51 26.58 11.77
N GLU A 173 -4.25 27.39 12.52
CA GLU A 173 -3.70 28.07 13.69
C GLU A 173 -3.21 27.05 14.73
N LYS A 174 -2.07 27.35 15.34
CA LYS A 174 -1.47 26.49 16.34
C LYS A 174 -2.39 26.36 17.57
N ASP A 175 -2.70 25.12 17.95
CA ASP A 175 -3.57 24.80 19.08
C ASP A 175 -3.14 23.46 19.71
N ASP A 176 -2.34 23.55 20.79
CA ASP A 176 -1.81 22.36 21.46
C ASP A 176 -2.92 21.52 22.11
N THR A 177 -4.06 22.11 22.50
CA THR A 177 -5.20 21.40 23.07
C THR A 177 -5.90 20.55 22.01
N LYS A 178 -6.17 21.11 20.82
CA LYS A 178 -6.70 20.33 19.70
C LYS A 178 -5.71 19.27 19.24
N ALA A 179 -4.42 19.58 19.21
CA ALA A 179 -3.38 18.60 18.90
C ALA A 179 -3.44 17.39 19.85
N ALA A 180 -3.50 17.64 21.17
CA ALA A 180 -3.59 16.58 22.17
C ALA A 180 -4.86 15.72 22.01
N ILE A 181 -6.02 16.34 21.70
CA ILE A 181 -7.27 15.61 21.42
C ILE A 181 -7.12 14.70 20.19
N CYS A 182 -6.52 15.21 19.10
CA CYS A 182 -6.25 14.44 17.89
C CYS A 182 -5.31 13.25 18.18
N PHE A 183 -4.20 13.48 18.89
CA PHE A 183 -3.30 12.42 19.30
C PHE A 183 -3.97 11.40 20.20
N GLN A 184 -4.84 11.83 21.14
CA GLN A 184 -5.58 10.93 22.01
C GLN A 184 -6.52 10.02 21.22
N ARG A 185 -7.31 10.57 20.30
CA ARG A 185 -8.21 9.78 19.45
C ARG A 185 -7.44 8.75 18.61
N SER A 186 -6.34 9.17 17.99
CA SER A 186 -5.48 8.29 17.20
C SER A 186 -4.77 7.21 18.05
N ALA A 187 -4.28 7.58 19.23
CA ALA A 187 -3.60 6.68 20.16
C ALA A 187 -4.53 5.58 20.69
N LEU A 188 -5.80 5.91 20.94
CA LEU A 188 -6.84 4.95 21.34
C LEU A 188 -7.14 3.92 20.24
N LEU A 189 -7.04 4.32 18.97
CA LEU A 189 -7.14 3.41 17.81
C LEU A 189 -5.86 2.62 17.55
N GLY A 190 -4.84 2.76 18.41
CA GLY A 190 -3.60 2.02 18.29
C GLY A 190 -2.68 2.54 17.20
N ASN A 191 -2.60 3.85 16.97
CA ASN A 191 -1.49 4.43 16.20
C ASN A 191 -0.27 4.64 17.13
N ALA A 192 0.89 4.10 16.77
CA ALA A 192 2.08 4.14 17.63
C ALA A 192 2.71 5.54 17.69
N ASP A 193 2.72 6.27 16.56
CA ASP A 193 3.23 7.65 16.49
C ASP A 193 2.39 8.58 17.36
N ALA A 194 1.06 8.42 17.34
CA ALA A 194 0.13 9.16 18.18
C ALA A 194 0.27 8.84 19.67
N GLN A 195 0.49 7.56 20.02
CA GLN A 195 0.77 7.16 21.40
C GLN A 195 2.05 7.86 21.91
N TYR A 196 3.09 7.92 21.08
CA TYR A 196 4.31 8.66 21.41
C TYR A 196 4.06 10.16 21.53
N ASN A 197 3.36 10.77 20.56
CA ASN A 197 3.04 12.20 20.56
C ASN A 197 2.18 12.60 21.77
N LEU A 198 1.18 11.80 22.13
CA LEU A 198 0.37 12.00 23.33
C LEU A 198 1.22 11.87 24.61
N GLY A 199 2.11 10.88 24.65
CA GLY A 199 3.06 10.73 25.75
C GLY A 199 3.94 11.98 25.93
N ARG A 200 4.39 12.58 24.83
CA ARG A 200 5.11 13.86 24.86
C ARG A 200 4.22 15.02 25.31
N CYS A 201 2.95 15.06 24.90
CA CYS A 201 1.99 16.06 25.38
C CYS A 201 1.88 16.02 26.91
N PHE A 202 1.68 14.83 27.50
CA PHE A 202 1.65 14.67 28.95
C PHE A 202 2.98 15.00 29.63
N TYR A 203 4.11 14.65 29.02
CA TYR A 203 5.43 14.90 29.62
C TYR A 203 5.76 16.40 29.74
N HIS A 204 5.43 17.17 28.69
CA HIS A 204 5.72 18.60 28.60
C HIS A 204 4.55 19.50 29.03
N GLY A 205 3.35 18.95 29.21
CA GLY A 205 2.14 19.73 29.50
C GLY A 205 1.58 20.48 28.28
N LEU A 206 1.67 19.89 27.08
CA LEU A 206 1.23 20.51 25.83
C LEU A 206 -0.24 20.17 25.57
N GLY A 207 -1.13 21.13 25.81
CA GLY A 207 -2.58 20.98 25.60
C GLY A 207 -3.30 20.10 26.65
N VAL A 208 -2.54 19.40 27.49
CA VAL A 208 -2.99 18.61 28.64
C VAL A 208 -2.14 18.96 29.85
N PRO A 209 -2.67 18.83 31.09
CA PRO A 209 -1.86 18.98 32.29
C PRO A 209 -0.66 18.02 32.27
N ARG A 210 0.47 18.49 32.79
CA ARG A 210 1.68 17.68 32.87
C ARG A 210 1.46 16.48 33.78
N ASP A 211 1.69 15.29 33.23
CA ASP A 211 1.54 14.02 33.94
C ASP A 211 2.61 13.01 33.46
N THR A 212 3.63 12.80 34.27
CA THR A 212 4.74 11.90 33.91
C THR A 212 4.35 10.43 33.92
N GLU A 213 3.31 10.04 34.67
CA GLU A 213 2.84 8.65 34.75
C GLU A 213 2.05 8.28 33.49
N GLN A 214 1.12 9.16 33.09
CA GLN A 214 0.43 9.03 31.81
C GLN A 214 1.42 9.09 30.63
N ALA A 215 2.39 10.01 30.68
CA ALA A 215 3.45 10.07 29.67
C ALA A 215 4.18 8.74 29.54
N ARG A 216 4.67 8.17 30.65
CA ARG A 216 5.35 6.87 30.66
C ARG A 216 4.45 5.77 30.10
N THR A 217 3.17 5.78 30.46
CA THR A 217 2.20 4.77 30.03
C THR A 217 2.03 4.78 28.51
N TRP A 218 1.79 5.94 27.92
CA TRP A 218 1.60 6.09 26.49
C TRP A 218 2.88 5.84 25.69
N VAL A 219 4.02 6.36 26.16
CA VAL A 219 5.31 6.09 25.50
C VAL A 219 5.67 4.60 25.56
N SER A 220 5.42 3.92 26.68
CA SER A 220 5.67 2.46 26.80
C SER A 220 4.83 1.65 25.83
N LYS A 221 3.55 2.04 25.63
CA LYS A 221 2.67 1.41 24.62
C LYS A 221 3.19 1.59 23.19
N ALA A 222 3.73 2.77 22.86
CA ALA A 222 4.36 2.99 21.56
C ALA A 222 5.65 2.16 21.42
N ALA A 223 6.48 2.13 22.47
CA ALA A 223 7.76 1.43 22.49
C ALA A 223 7.61 -0.09 22.37
N SER A 224 6.60 -0.69 23.01
CA SER A 224 6.31 -2.13 22.90
C SER A 224 5.91 -2.55 21.49
N ARG A 225 5.48 -1.59 20.67
CA ARG A 225 5.12 -1.79 19.25
C ARG A 225 6.26 -1.46 18.30
N GLY A 226 7.47 -1.29 18.82
CA GLY A 226 8.68 -1.05 18.02
C GLY A 226 8.90 0.41 17.61
N HIS A 227 8.16 1.37 18.19
CA HIS A 227 8.35 2.79 17.86
C HIS A 227 9.69 3.29 18.41
N LYS A 228 10.66 3.51 17.51
CA LYS A 228 12.06 3.81 17.84
C LYS A 228 12.21 5.07 18.69
N ASN A 229 11.53 6.17 18.33
CA ASN A 229 11.62 7.42 19.10
C ASN A 229 11.00 7.27 20.50
N ALA A 230 10.06 6.34 20.70
CA ALA A 230 9.50 6.06 22.01
C ALA A 230 10.50 5.28 22.87
N GLN A 231 11.16 4.27 22.31
CA GLN A 231 12.21 3.52 22.99
C GLN A 231 13.39 4.42 23.40
N LEU A 232 13.84 5.29 22.49
CA LEU A 232 14.87 6.28 22.78
C LEU A 232 14.44 7.24 23.89
N PHE A 233 13.22 7.79 23.79
CA PHE A 233 12.70 8.69 24.82
C PHE A 233 12.61 8.01 26.19
N MET A 234 12.25 6.73 26.26
CA MET A 234 12.27 5.96 27.51
C MET A 234 13.69 5.80 28.04
N ALA A 235 14.66 5.49 27.17
CA ALA A 235 16.06 5.36 27.57
C ALA A 235 16.61 6.68 28.14
N ASP A 236 16.35 7.80 27.46
CA ASP A 236 16.77 9.14 27.89
C ASP A 236 16.15 9.54 29.24
N ASN A 237 14.92 9.10 29.50
CA ASN A 237 14.21 9.37 30.77
C ASN A 237 14.40 8.26 31.82
N GLN A 238 15.24 7.26 31.56
CA GLN A 238 15.50 6.10 32.44
C GLN A 238 14.21 5.36 32.85
N TRP A 239 13.23 5.27 31.94
CA TRP A 239 11.99 4.53 32.16
C TRP A 239 12.14 3.06 31.76
N THR A 240 11.77 2.17 32.66
CA THR A 240 11.72 0.73 32.36
C THR A 240 10.42 0.38 31.65
N MET A 241 10.48 -0.59 30.74
CA MET A 241 9.27 -1.19 30.18
C MET A 241 8.44 -1.83 31.30
N PRO A 242 7.11 -1.69 31.30
CA PRO A 242 6.27 -2.47 32.18
C PRO A 242 6.50 -3.97 31.92
N GLN A 243 6.55 -4.76 32.99
CA GLN A 243 6.73 -6.21 32.91
C GLN A 243 5.52 -6.91 32.29
#